data_AF-A0A917GQ18-F1
#
_entry.id   AF-A0A917GQ18-F1
#
_cell.length_a   1.000
_cell.length_b   1.000
_cell.length_c   1.000
_cell.angle_alpha   90.00
_cell.angle_beta   90.00
_cell.angle_gamma   90.00
#
_symmetry.space_group_name_H-M   'P 1'
#
loop_
_entity.id
_entity.type
_entity.pdbx_description
1 polymer ?
#
loop_
_entity_poly.entity_id
_entity_poly.type
_entity_poly.pdbx_seq_one_letter_code
_entity_poly.pdbx_strand_id
1 'polypeptide(L)'
;MVKKKLFLSSTDISQMTGLCMRSARNMMAYIREERKLGKQQVVSVFDFCICFHLPIHVVFMYINSNLFNKVALQEDELHYDFQKQVLESGDMSYLHHKDFDPFMTAKDLKARRDIEDLENATLIA
;
A
#
# COMPACT_ATOMS: atom_id res chain seq x y z
N MET A 1 0.94 -11.34 -12.20
CA MET A 1 0.66 -10.68 -10.90
C MET A 1 1.89 -9.89 -10.47
N VAL A 2 1.82 -8.55 -10.39
CA VAL A 2 2.97 -7.73 -9.97
C VAL A 2 3.12 -7.85 -8.45
N LYS A 3 4.33 -8.20 -7.98
CA LYS A 3 4.61 -8.33 -6.55
C LYS A 3 4.41 -6.99 -5.86
N LYS A 4 3.49 -6.93 -4.89
CA LYS A 4 3.20 -5.71 -4.14
C LYS A 4 4.37 -5.36 -3.23
N LYS A 5 4.72 -4.07 -3.19
CA LYS A 5 5.76 -3.49 -2.37
C LYS A 5 5.23 -3.25 -0.95
N LEU A 6 5.95 -3.77 0.04
CA LEU A 6 5.61 -3.67 1.46
C LEU A 6 6.71 -3.00 2.30
N PHE A 7 7.87 -2.79 1.70
CA PHE A 7 9.04 -2.21 2.34
C PHE A 7 9.50 -0.98 1.56
N LEU A 8 9.89 0.04 2.31
CA LEU A 8 10.30 1.34 1.82
C LEU A 8 11.77 1.56 2.14
N SER A 9 12.53 1.95 1.12
CA SER A 9 13.88 2.46 1.24
C SER A 9 13.89 3.98 1.40
N SER A 10 15.07 4.56 1.60
CA SER A 10 15.21 6.02 1.64
C SER A 10 14.92 6.70 0.30
N THR A 11 15.15 6.00 -0.83
CA THR A 11 14.75 6.53 -2.14
C THR A 11 13.23 6.52 -2.28
N ASP A 12 12.58 5.48 -1.76
CA ASP A 12 11.13 5.37 -1.80
C ASP A 12 10.48 6.48 -0.99
N ILE A 13 10.99 6.73 0.22
CA ILE A 13 10.51 7.83 1.07
C ILE A 13 10.77 9.19 0.41
N SER A 14 11.91 9.39 -0.25
CA SER A 14 12.21 10.62 -1.00
C SER A 14 11.23 10.83 -2.15
N GLN A 15 10.95 9.79 -2.93
CA GLN A 15 9.98 9.85 -4.04
C GLN A 15 8.57 10.12 -3.54
N MET A 16 8.17 9.39 -2.51
CA MET A 16 6.85 9.47 -1.88
C MET A 16 6.57 10.86 -1.30
N THR A 17 7.56 11.50 -0.68
CA THR A 17 7.37 12.79 0.02
C THR A 17 7.81 14.01 -0.80
N GLY A 18 8.51 13.79 -1.93
CA GLY A 18 9.18 14.87 -2.68
C GLY A 18 10.35 15.51 -1.95
N LEU A 19 10.72 15.02 -0.76
CA LEU A 19 11.83 15.55 0.02
C LEU A 19 13.17 15.06 -0.51
N CYS A 20 14.23 15.82 -0.22
CA CYS A 20 15.58 15.41 -0.60
C CYS A 20 16.02 14.12 0.13
N MET A 21 16.98 13.40 -0.47
CA MET A 21 17.52 12.15 0.08
C MET A 21 18.13 12.26 1.48
N ARG A 22 18.54 13.47 1.92
CA ARG A 22 19.00 13.68 3.30
C ARG A 22 17.84 13.62 4.27
N SER A 23 16.76 14.35 3.99
CA SER A 23 15.54 14.34 4.79
C SER A 23 14.92 12.95 4.84
N ALA A 24 14.85 12.24 3.70
CA ALA A 24 14.33 10.88 3.68
C ALA A 24 15.13 9.89 4.55
N ARG A 25 16.47 10.02 4.58
CA ARG A 25 17.32 9.24 5.48
C ARG A 25 17.11 9.59 6.95
N ASN A 26 16.86 10.86 7.27
CA ASN A 26 16.51 11.28 8.63
C ASN A 26 15.17 10.72 9.06
N MET A 27 14.16 10.73 8.19
CA MET A 27 12.86 10.07 8.44
C MET A 27 13.03 8.57 8.68
N MET A 28 13.85 7.88 7.87
CA MET A 28 14.18 6.48 8.13
C MET A 28 14.87 6.25 9.48
N ALA A 29 15.77 7.15 9.90
CA ALA A 29 16.40 7.06 11.20
C ALA A 29 15.37 7.21 12.32
N TYR A 30 14.48 8.20 12.21
CA TYR A 30 13.38 8.42 13.13
C TYR A 30 12.47 7.19 13.27
N ILE A 31 11.99 6.62 12.15
CA ILE A 31 11.14 5.42 12.19
C ILE A 31 11.86 4.26 12.88
N ARG A 32 13.16 4.07 12.60
CA ARG A 32 13.94 2.97 13.20
C ARG A 32 14.10 3.12 14.70
N GLU A 33 14.25 4.36 15.18
CA GLU A 33 14.33 4.68 16.60
C GLU A 33 12.99 4.43 17.29
N GLU A 34 11.91 5.02 16.79
CA GLU A 34 10.55 4.88 17.34
C GLU A 34 10.06 3.43 17.37
N ARG A 35 10.35 2.68 16.31
CA ARG A 35 9.88 1.30 16.14
C ARG A 35 10.90 0.25 16.60
N LYS A 36 12.04 0.67 17.14
CA LYS A 36 13.14 -0.18 17.63
C LYS A 36 13.62 -1.21 16.61
N LEU A 37 13.73 -0.80 15.34
CA LEU A 37 14.07 -1.67 14.20
C LEU A 37 15.58 -1.88 14.01
N GLY A 38 16.42 -1.23 14.84
CA GLY A 38 17.87 -1.35 14.77
C GLY A 38 18.45 -0.77 13.47
N LYS A 39 19.36 -1.51 12.82
CA LYS A 39 20.12 -1.05 11.63
C LYS A 39 19.51 -1.48 10.29
N GLN A 40 18.23 -1.81 10.26
CA GLN A 40 17.56 -2.21 9.02
C GLN A 40 17.69 -1.10 7.94
N GLN A 41 17.91 -1.51 6.69
CA GLN A 41 18.08 -0.59 5.55
C GLN A 41 16.75 -0.19 4.91
N VAL A 42 15.67 -0.88 5.25
CA VAL A 42 14.30 -0.64 4.79
C VAL A 42 13.38 -0.63 5.99
N VAL A 43 12.25 0.05 5.86
CA VAL A 43 11.18 0.08 6.87
C VAL A 43 9.90 -0.47 6.26
N SER A 44 9.01 -1.07 7.05
CA SER A 44 7.71 -1.49 6.53
C SER A 44 6.81 -0.29 6.24
N VAL A 45 5.88 -0.43 5.30
CA VAL A 45 4.86 0.58 5.05
C VAL A 45 4.01 0.83 6.31
N PHE A 46 3.78 -0.21 7.11
CA PHE A 46 3.04 -0.11 8.37
C PHE A 46 3.76 0.80 9.37
N ASP A 47 5.06 0.61 9.57
CA ASP A 47 5.87 1.42 10.48
C ASP A 47 5.91 2.88 10.02
N PHE A 48 6.05 3.11 8.71
CA PHE A 48 5.99 4.45 8.14
C PHE A 48 4.63 5.13 8.44
N CYS A 49 3.53 4.44 8.17
CA CYS A 49 2.18 4.98 8.39
C CYS A 49 1.89 5.26 9.87
N ILE A 50 2.36 4.39 10.77
CA ILE A 50 2.24 4.58 12.23
C ILE A 50 3.00 5.84 12.66
N CYS A 51 4.24 6.02 12.23
CA CYS A 51 5.07 7.15 12.65
C CYS A 51 4.56 8.51 12.12
N PHE A 52 3.97 8.55 10.93
CA PHE A 52 3.53 9.80 10.30
C PHE A 52 2.00 9.99 10.30
N HIS A 53 1.26 9.12 10.98
CA HIS A 53 -0.20 9.18 11.08
C HIS A 53 -0.89 9.22 9.71
N LEU A 54 -0.35 8.46 8.74
CA LEU A 54 -0.89 8.37 7.39
C LEU A 54 -1.76 7.13 7.24
N PRO A 55 -2.86 7.19 6.45
CA PRO A 55 -3.68 6.02 6.22
C PRO A 55 -2.93 4.95 5.41
N ILE A 56 -2.79 3.74 5.98
CA ILE A 56 -2.02 2.63 5.38
C ILE A 56 -2.51 2.29 3.97
N HIS A 57 -3.82 2.26 3.75
CA HIS A 57 -4.40 1.92 2.46
C HIS A 57 -4.00 2.93 1.37
N VAL A 58 -3.94 4.23 1.68
CA VAL A 58 -3.55 5.24 0.69
C VAL A 58 -2.09 5.06 0.31
N VAL A 59 -1.21 4.99 1.32
CA VAL A 59 0.23 4.80 1.09
C VAL A 59 0.47 3.51 0.32
N PHE A 60 -0.19 2.41 0.71
CA PHE A 60 -0.05 1.11 0.06
C PHE A 60 -0.54 1.13 -1.39
N MET A 61 -1.68 1.75 -1.69
CA MET A 61 -2.17 1.89 -3.07
C MET A 61 -1.23 2.75 -3.90
N TYR A 62 -0.79 3.89 -3.36
CA TYR A 62 0.07 4.82 -4.06
C TYR A 62 1.42 4.19 -4.43
N ILE A 63 2.14 3.55 -3.49
CA ILE A 63 3.45 2.94 -3.79
C ILE A 63 3.36 1.74 -4.74
N ASN A 64 2.17 1.17 -4.90
CA ASN A 64 1.88 0.07 -5.82
C ASN A 64 1.13 0.53 -7.07
N SER A 65 1.02 1.85 -7.28
CA SER A 65 0.41 2.46 -8.45
C SER A 65 1.46 2.83 -9.50
N ASN A 66 1.01 3.14 -10.71
CA ASN A 66 1.87 3.66 -11.78
C ASN A 66 2.35 5.10 -11.52
N LEU A 67 1.88 5.76 -10.45
CA LEU A 67 2.17 7.15 -10.11
C LEU A 67 3.40 7.31 -9.19
N PHE A 68 3.81 6.23 -8.50
CA PHE A 68 4.87 6.26 -7.48
C PHE A 68 6.20 6.89 -7.94
N ASN A 69 6.55 6.71 -9.21
CA ASN A 69 7.79 7.27 -9.79
C ASN A 69 7.57 8.61 -10.52
N LYS A 70 6.34 9.12 -10.57
CA LYS A 70 5.95 10.25 -11.41
C LYS A 70 5.66 11.52 -10.62
N VAL A 71 5.00 11.39 -9.47
CA VAL A 71 4.53 12.54 -8.68
C VAL A 71 4.63 12.16 -7.21
N ALA A 72 5.13 13.04 -6.34
CA ALA A 72 5.12 12.84 -4.88
C ALA A 72 3.68 12.83 -4.34
N LEU A 73 3.44 12.22 -3.17
CA LEU A 73 2.13 12.33 -2.51
C LEU A 73 1.83 13.79 -2.19
N GLN A 74 0.80 14.33 -2.84
CA GLN A 74 0.18 15.57 -2.41
C GLN A 74 -0.98 15.26 -1.46
N GLU A 75 -1.05 16.03 -0.37
CA GLU A 75 -2.04 15.88 0.69
C GLU A 75 -3.48 16.04 0.18
N ASP A 76 -3.68 16.93 -0.80
CA ASP A 76 -4.99 17.17 -1.43
C ASP A 76 -5.45 16.01 -2.33
N GLU A 77 -4.52 15.38 -3.07
CA GLU A 77 -4.81 14.20 -3.90
C GLU A 77 -5.13 12.97 -3.04
N LEU A 78 -4.49 12.86 -1.87
CA LEU A 78 -4.72 11.83 -0.83
C LEU A 78 -6.17 11.80 -0.35
N HIS A 79 -6.74 12.97 -0.10
CA HIS A 79 -8.13 13.10 0.37
C HIS A 79 -9.14 12.91 -0.77
N TYR A 80 -8.84 13.46 -1.95
CA TYR A 80 -9.74 13.44 -3.09
C TYR A 80 -9.89 12.06 -3.73
N ASP A 81 -8.77 11.36 -4.02
CA ASP A 81 -8.82 10.05 -4.66
C ASP A 81 -9.35 8.96 -3.71
N PHE A 82 -9.08 9.08 -2.40
CA PHE A 82 -9.66 8.18 -1.41
C PHE A 82 -11.18 8.35 -1.30
N GLN A 83 -11.67 9.58 -1.17
CA GLN A 83 -13.12 9.83 -1.17
C GLN A 83 -13.78 9.33 -2.45
N LYS A 84 -13.15 9.60 -3.60
CA LYS A 84 -13.67 9.18 -4.90
C LYS A 84 -13.72 7.65 -5.04
N GLN A 85 -12.66 6.93 -4.70
CA GLN A 85 -12.65 5.47 -4.77
C GLN A 85 -13.60 4.81 -3.76
N VAL A 86 -13.74 5.34 -2.54
CA VAL A 86 -14.72 4.84 -1.56
C VAL A 86 -16.15 5.06 -2.05
N LEU A 87 -16.45 6.22 -2.64
CA LEU A 87 -17.76 6.54 -3.22
C LEU A 87 -18.07 5.70 -4.47
N GLU A 88 -17.08 5.44 -5.31
CA GLU A 88 -17.25 4.67 -6.56
C GLU A 88 -17.28 3.15 -6.33
N SER A 89 -16.56 2.64 -5.32
CA SER A 89 -16.53 1.20 -4.99
C SER A 89 -17.64 0.75 -4.04
N GLY A 90 -18.26 1.68 -3.30
CA GLY A 90 -19.29 1.38 -2.30
C GLY A 90 -18.76 0.72 -1.02
N ASP A 91 -17.47 0.37 -0.97
CA ASP A 91 -16.81 -0.24 0.19
C ASP A 91 -16.26 0.85 1.11
N MET A 92 -16.98 1.07 2.22
CA MET A 92 -16.68 2.12 3.21
C MET A 92 -15.38 1.88 4.01
N SER A 93 -14.67 0.77 3.78
CA SER A 93 -13.41 0.43 4.46
C SER A 93 -12.63 -0.67 3.73
N TYR A 94 -11.30 -0.60 3.74
CA TYR A 94 -10.40 -1.68 3.28
C TYR A 94 -10.68 -3.03 3.99
N LEU A 95 -11.23 -2.99 5.21
CA LEU A 95 -11.65 -4.18 5.96
C LEU A 95 -12.88 -4.88 5.35
N HIS A 96 -13.59 -4.23 4.44
CA HIS A 96 -14.78 -4.75 3.77
C HIS A 96 -14.54 -5.08 2.30
N HIS A 97 -13.33 -4.81 1.79
CA HIS A 97 -12.96 -5.15 0.42
C HIS A 97 -13.00 -6.68 0.24
N LYS A 98 -13.60 -7.15 -0.86
CA LYS A 98 -13.78 -8.59 -1.19
C LYS A 98 -12.51 -9.45 -1.11
N ASP A 99 -11.35 -8.83 -1.33
CA ASP A 99 -10.03 -9.48 -1.29
C ASP A 99 -9.40 -9.52 0.11
N PHE A 100 -9.99 -8.82 1.08
CA PHE A 100 -9.51 -8.75 2.45
C PHE A 100 -10.46 -9.49 3.38
N ASP A 101 -10.34 -10.82 3.40
CA ASP A 101 -10.96 -11.65 4.43
C ASP A 101 -9.88 -12.07 5.45
N PRO A 102 -9.89 -11.52 6.67
CA PRO A 102 -8.84 -11.76 7.68
C PRO A 102 -8.83 -13.20 8.22
N PHE A 103 -9.85 -14.00 7.92
CA PHE A 103 -9.94 -15.41 8.29
C PHE A 103 -9.67 -16.35 7.12
N MET A 104 -9.40 -15.82 5.94
CA MET A 104 -9.20 -16.61 4.73
C MET A 104 -7.83 -17.30 4.76
N THR A 105 -7.83 -18.63 4.72
CA THR A 105 -6.59 -19.41 4.66
C THR A 105 -6.06 -19.46 3.23
N ALA A 106 -4.78 -19.83 3.07
CA ALA A 106 -4.17 -20.01 1.74
C ALA A 106 -4.92 -21.04 0.88
N LYS A 107 -5.62 -22.00 1.51
CA LYS A 107 -6.46 -22.99 0.84
C LYS A 107 -7.72 -22.35 0.26
N ASP A 108 -8.36 -21.46 1.02
CA ASP A 108 -9.58 -20.76 0.60
C ASP A 108 -9.29 -19.78 -0.55
N LEU A 109 -8.12 -19.14 -0.50
CA LEU A 109 -7.63 -18.22 -1.53
C LEU A 109 -7.36 -18.96 -2.85
N LYS A 110 -6.89 -20.21 -2.79
CA LYS A 110 -6.72 -21.07 -3.97
C LYS A 110 -8.07 -21.48 -4.55
N ALA A 111 -9.02 -21.91 -3.72
CA ALA A 111 -10.35 -22.31 -4.17
C ALA A 111 -11.10 -21.19 -4.89
N ARG A 112 -11.00 -19.93 -4.41
CA ARG A 112 -11.60 -18.78 -5.09
C ARG A 112 -10.99 -18.53 -6.48
N ARG A 113 -9.67 -18.63 -6.61
CA ARG A 113 -8.99 -18.47 -7.91
C ARG A 113 -9.41 -19.55 -8.90
N ASP A 114 -9.48 -20.80 -8.44
CA ASP A 114 -9.89 -21.92 -9.28
C ASP A 114 -11.35 -21.75 -9.79
N ILE A 115 -12.23 -21.09 -9.01
CA ILE A 115 -13.60 -20.74 -9.40
C ILE A 115 -13.61 -19.57 -10.41
N GLU A 116 -12.88 -18.49 -10.15
CA GLU A 116 -12.80 -17.32 -11.04
C GLU A 116 -12.19 -17.69 -12.41
N ASP A 117 -11.19 -18.58 -12.43
CA ASP A 117 -10.60 -19.08 -13.66
C ASP A 117 -11.59 -19.96 -14.45
N LEU A 118 -12.46 -20.72 -13.77
CA LEU A 118 -13.51 -21.52 -14.39
C LEU A 118 -14.59 -20.63 -15.03
N GLU A 119 -15.06 -19.62 -14.31
CA GLU A 119 -16.09 -18.69 -14.78
C GLU A 119 -15.62 -17.91 -16.01
N ASN A 120 -14.37 -17.44 -16.00
CA ASN A 120 -13.74 -16.77 -17.15
C ASN A 120 -13.53 -17.72 -18.34
N ALA A 121 -13.24 -19.00 -18.11
CA ALA A 121 -13.12 -19.98 -19.18
C ALA A 121 -14.46 -20.27 -19.86
N THR A 122 -15.57 -20.26 -19.12
CA THR A 122 -16.93 -20.44 -19.69
C THR A 122 -17.45 -19.23 -20.45
N LEU A 123 -16.95 -18.01 -20.20
CA LEU A 123 -17.34 -16.81 -20.94
C LEU A 123 -16.65 -16.65 -22.30
N ILE A 124 -15.64 -17.49 -22.59
CA ILE A 124 -14.84 -17.46 -23.83
C ILE A 124 -15.19 -18.66 -24.76
N ALA A 125 -16.06 -19.58 -24.30
CA ALA A 125 -16.56 -20.72 -25.07
C ALA A 125 -17.95 -20.42 -25.67
#